data_AF-A0A183FVS6-F1
#
_entry.id   AF-A0A183FVS6-F1
#
_cell.length_a   1.000
_cell.length_b   1.000
_cell.length_c   1.000
_cell.angle_alpha   90.00
_cell.angle_beta   90.00
_cell.angle_gamma   90.00
#
_symmetry.space_group_name_H-M   'P 1'
#
loop_
_entity.id
_entity.type
_entity.pdbx_description
1 polymer ?
#
loop_
_entity_poly.entity_id
_entity_poly.type
_entity_poly.pdbx_seq_one_letter_code
_entity_poly.pdbx_strand_id
1 'polypeptide(L)'
;MSAPRHPNAVVLTPPTQTISPLIRFGRYTALGLGILWGAFRLRQIREYHADIREWEHEKAVAKAAEQAKQKKWLAKEEMRYLMKVVDLPFEEGIAQFGVADLYREE
;
A
#
# COMPACT_ATOMS: atom_id res chain seq x y z
N MET A 1 50.88 -35.42 -8.52
CA MET A 1 51.42 -34.39 -7.60
C MET A 1 50.30 -33.39 -7.34
N SER A 2 49.94 -33.16 -6.07
CA SER A 2 48.93 -32.17 -5.68
C SER A 2 49.56 -30.77 -5.73
N ALA A 3 48.88 -29.79 -6.33
CA ALA A 3 49.36 -28.42 -6.43
C ALA A 3 49.57 -27.76 -5.05
N PRO A 4 50.54 -26.83 -4.90
CA PRO A 4 50.76 -26.11 -3.65
C PRO A 4 49.53 -25.28 -3.28
N ARG A 5 49.10 -25.39 -2.01
CA ARG A 5 47.89 -24.70 -1.50
C ARG A 5 48.15 -23.20 -1.37
N HIS A 6 47.13 -22.40 -1.70
CA HIS A 6 47.16 -20.93 -1.60
C HIS A 6 47.32 -20.48 -0.14
N PRO A 7 48.14 -19.45 0.17
CA PRO A 7 48.43 -19.02 1.54
C PRO A 7 47.21 -18.57 2.35
N ASN A 8 46.14 -18.12 1.68
CA ASN A 8 44.88 -17.73 2.32
C ASN A 8 43.80 -18.84 2.33
N ALA A 9 44.17 -20.10 2.10
CA ALA A 9 43.20 -21.20 2.13
C ALA A 9 42.75 -21.46 3.58
N VAL A 10 41.52 -21.07 3.92
CA VAL A 10 40.90 -21.41 5.22
C VAL A 10 40.60 -22.91 5.24
N VAL A 11 41.37 -23.66 6.02
CA VAL A 11 41.14 -25.09 6.25
C VAL A 11 40.09 -25.23 7.33
N LEU A 12 38.84 -25.45 6.93
CA LEU A 12 37.78 -25.81 7.87
C LEU A 12 38.02 -27.26 8.33
N THR A 13 38.30 -27.43 9.62
CA THR A 13 38.32 -28.76 10.24
C THR A 13 36.93 -29.37 10.15
N PRO A 14 36.80 -30.64 9.72
CA PRO A 14 35.49 -31.28 9.70
C PRO A 14 34.91 -31.28 11.12
N PRO A 15 33.60 -31.09 11.28
CA PRO A 15 32.96 -31.06 12.59
C PRO A 15 33.27 -32.38 13.31
N THR A 16 33.94 -32.28 14.45
CA THR A 16 34.41 -33.42 15.25
C THR A 16 33.28 -34.15 15.97
N GLN A 17 32.09 -33.55 16.05
CA GLN A 17 30.95 -34.09 16.80
C GLN A 17 29.81 -34.48 15.87
N THR A 18 29.41 -35.74 15.95
CA THR A 18 28.18 -36.23 15.33
C THR A 18 26.96 -35.73 16.10
N ILE A 19 26.15 -34.89 15.47
CA ILE A 19 24.89 -34.40 16.05
C ILE A 19 23.95 -35.58 16.30
N SER A 20 23.39 -35.66 17.52
CA SER A 20 22.43 -36.70 17.92
C SER A 20 21.23 -36.80 16.95
N PRO A 21 20.77 -38.01 16.59
CA PRO A 21 19.58 -38.21 15.74
C PRO A 21 18.32 -37.51 16.26
N LEU A 22 18.17 -37.42 17.59
CA LEU A 22 17.03 -36.75 18.21
C LEU A 22 16.99 -35.25 17.90
N ILE A 23 18.16 -34.59 17.94
CA ILE A 23 18.28 -33.16 17.62
C ILE A 23 18.00 -32.92 16.13
N ARG A 24 18.48 -33.82 15.27
CA ARG A 24 18.19 -33.75 13.82
C ARG A 24 16.68 -33.88 13.58
N PHE A 25 16.03 -34.85 14.20
CA PHE A 25 14.58 -35.03 14.12
C PHE A 25 13.83 -33.78 14.60
N GLY A 26 14.13 -33.29 15.82
CA GLY A 26 13.50 -32.11 16.40
C GLY A 26 13.62 -30.86 15.51
N ARG A 27 14.77 -30.67 14.85
CA ARG A 27 14.97 -29.55 13.93
C ARG A 27 14.05 -29.65 12.70
N TYR A 28 13.98 -30.82 12.09
CA TYR A 28 13.16 -31.01 10.89
C TYR A 28 11.66 -31.04 11.22
N THR A 29 11.26 -31.54 12.38
CA THR A 29 9.86 -31.48 12.82
C THR A 29 9.43 -30.05 13.14
N ALA A 30 10.26 -29.28 13.86
CA ALA A 30 9.99 -27.87 14.11
C ALA A 30 9.92 -27.07 12.80
N LEU A 31 10.81 -27.34 11.85
CA LEU A 31 10.78 -26.72 10.53
C LEU A 31 9.49 -27.06 9.78
N GLY A 32 9.11 -28.34 9.73
CA GLY A 32 7.89 -28.79 9.07
C GLY A 32 6.63 -28.19 9.69
N LEU A 33 6.52 -28.23 11.03
CA LEU A 33 5.42 -27.63 11.77
C LEU A 33 5.35 -26.11 11.57
N GLY A 34 6.49 -25.42 11.58
CA GLY A 34 6.56 -23.98 11.35
C GLY A 34 6.05 -23.59 9.95
N ILE A 35 6.43 -24.35 8.92
CA ILE A 35 5.95 -24.12 7.55
C ILE A 35 4.43 -24.36 7.45
N LEU A 36 3.94 -25.49 7.99
CA LEU A 36 2.52 -25.82 7.97
C LEU A 36 1.69 -24.79 8.74
N TRP A 37 2.15 -24.40 9.93
CA TRP A 37 1.52 -23.38 10.73
C TRP A 37 1.49 -22.03 10.01
N GLY A 38 2.62 -21.62 9.41
CA GLY A 38 2.70 -20.40 8.62
C GLY A 38 1.70 -20.39 7.47
N ALA A 39 1.61 -21.48 6.71
CA ALA A 39 0.67 -21.60 5.59
C ALA A 39 -0.80 -21.55 6.06
N PHE A 40 -1.12 -22.26 7.15
CA PHE A 40 -2.46 -22.25 7.74
C PHE A 40 -2.84 -20.86 8.26
N ARG A 41 -1.96 -20.25 9.05
CA ARG A 41 -2.19 -18.93 9.65
C ARG A 41 -2.30 -17.84 8.59
N LEU A 42 -1.51 -17.91 7.52
CA LEU A 42 -1.59 -16.96 6.41
C LEU A 42 -2.96 -17.02 5.72
N ARG A 43 -3.52 -18.21 5.52
CA ARG A 43 -4.87 -18.36 4.93
C ARG A 43 -5.94 -17.66 5.77
N GLN A 44 -5.92 -17.87 7.09
CA GLN A 44 -6.85 -17.22 8.01
C GLN A 44 -6.75 -15.70 7.97
N ILE A 45 -5.52 -15.16 8.02
CA ILE A 45 -5.30 -13.71 8.07
C ILE A 45 -5.66 -13.04 6.74
N ARG A 46 -5.45 -13.74 5.61
CA ARG A 46 -5.68 -13.20 4.27
C ARG A 46 -7.14 -12.85 4.03
N GLU A 47 -8.07 -13.70 4.46
CA GLU A 47 -9.52 -13.47 4.30
C GLU A 47 -9.95 -12.26 5.11
N TYR A 48 -9.58 -12.21 6.40
CA TYR A 48 -9.86 -11.06 7.27
C TYR A 48 -9.34 -9.72 6.71
N HIS A 49 -8.13 -9.70 6.14
CA HIS A 49 -7.57 -8.49 5.53
C HIS A 49 -8.13 -8.20 4.13
N ALA A 50 -8.76 -9.15 3.46
CA ALA A 50 -9.49 -8.88 2.22
C ALA A 50 -10.76 -8.07 2.54
N ASP A 51 -11.54 -8.53 3.51
CA ASP A 51 -12.78 -7.88 3.95
C ASP A 51 -12.53 -6.44 4.43
N ILE A 52 -11.47 -6.23 5.23
CA ILE A 52 -11.09 -4.88 5.68
C ILE A 52 -10.72 -3.98 4.52
N ARG A 53 -9.96 -4.49 3.53
CA ARG A 53 -9.55 -3.68 2.38
C ARG A 53 -10.73 -3.29 1.50
N GLU A 54 -11.68 -4.19 1.31
CA GLU A 54 -12.91 -3.88 0.58
C GLU A 54 -13.70 -2.79 1.29
N TRP A 55 -13.88 -2.91 2.60
CA TRP A 55 -14.57 -1.89 3.40
C TRP A 55 -13.85 -0.52 3.41
N GLU A 56 -12.52 -0.51 3.53
CA GLU A 56 -11.71 0.72 3.45
C GLU A 56 -11.81 1.36 2.06
N HIS A 57 -11.81 0.54 1.01
CA HIS A 57 -11.95 1.00 -0.37
C HIS A 57 -13.32 1.65 -0.60
N GLU A 58 -14.41 1.02 -0.17
CA GLU A 58 -15.76 1.58 -0.27
C GLU A 58 -15.86 2.96 0.41
N LYS A 59 -15.32 3.07 1.63
CA LYS A 59 -15.24 4.35 2.35
C LYS A 59 -14.42 5.39 1.63
N ALA A 60 -13.28 4.99 1.05
CA ALA A 60 -12.43 5.90 0.29
C ALA A 60 -13.14 6.42 -0.96
N VAL A 61 -13.89 5.57 -1.67
CA VAL A 61 -14.69 5.97 -2.84
C VAL A 61 -15.79 6.94 -2.44
N ALA A 62 -16.55 6.65 -1.36
CA ALA A 62 -17.59 7.54 -0.87
C ALA A 62 -17.02 8.91 -0.47
N LYS A 63 -15.90 8.91 0.27
CA LYS A 63 -15.20 10.13 0.69
C LYS A 63 -14.67 10.91 -0.52
N ALA A 64 -14.14 10.23 -1.55
CA ALA A 64 -13.65 10.88 -2.77
C ALA A 64 -14.80 11.54 -3.55
N ALA A 65 -15.98 10.90 -3.60
CA ALA A 65 -17.16 11.47 -4.24
C ALA A 65 -17.68 12.72 -3.49
N GLU A 66 -17.73 12.67 -2.16
CA GLU A 66 -18.07 13.84 -1.33
C GLU A 66 -17.06 14.97 -1.49
N GLN A 67 -15.76 14.65 -1.46
CA GLN A 67 -14.70 15.63 -1.67
C GLN A 67 -14.77 16.25 -3.06
N ALA A 68 -15.12 15.50 -4.10
CA ALA A 68 -15.31 16.04 -5.44
C ALA A 68 -16.48 17.05 -5.46
N LYS A 69 -17.60 16.74 -4.80
CA LYS A 69 -18.73 17.67 -4.65
C LYS A 69 -18.33 18.92 -3.88
N GLN A 70 -17.66 18.76 -2.75
CA GLN A 70 -17.19 19.88 -1.92
C GLN A 70 -16.20 20.76 -2.68
N LYS A 71 -15.26 20.18 -3.43
CA LYS A 71 -14.33 20.93 -4.29
C LYS A 71 -15.04 21.73 -5.36
N LYS A 72 -16.08 21.16 -6.00
CA LYS A 72 -16.90 21.90 -6.97
C LYS A 72 -17.64 23.07 -6.30
N TRP A 73 -18.19 22.88 -5.10
CA TRP A 73 -18.85 23.96 -4.35
C TRP A 73 -17.89 25.06 -3.91
N LEU A 74 -16.75 24.68 -3.33
CA LEU A 74 -15.70 25.63 -2.92
C LEU A 74 -15.18 26.43 -4.13
N ALA A 75 -14.93 25.76 -5.26
CA ALA A 75 -14.52 26.46 -6.48
C ALA A 75 -15.60 27.43 -6.98
N LYS A 76 -16.90 27.07 -6.91
CA LYS A 76 -18.01 27.99 -7.24
C LYS A 76 -18.05 29.21 -6.31
N GLU A 77 -17.78 29.03 -5.03
CA GLU A 77 -17.75 30.11 -4.04
C GLU A 77 -16.55 31.02 -4.21
N GLU A 78 -15.35 30.46 -4.41
CA GLU A 78 -14.12 31.21 -4.68
C GLU A 78 -14.27 32.07 -5.94
N MET A 79 -14.81 31.51 -7.04
CA MET A 79 -15.02 32.27 -8.27
C MET A 79 -16.07 33.37 -8.09
N ARG A 80 -17.16 33.10 -7.37
CA ARG A 80 -18.16 34.13 -7.03
C ARG A 80 -17.55 35.25 -6.20
N TYR A 81 -16.70 34.91 -5.25
CA TYR A 81 -15.99 35.89 -4.43
C TYR A 81 -15.05 36.76 -5.28
N LEU A 82 -14.28 36.15 -6.18
CA LEU A 82 -13.41 36.89 -7.11
C LEU A 82 -14.21 37.85 -8.01
N MET A 83 -15.33 37.40 -8.58
CA MET A 83 -16.21 38.26 -9.39
C MET A 83 -16.71 39.48 -8.59
N LYS A 84 -17.05 39.28 -7.32
CA LYS A 84 -17.48 40.36 -6.43
C LYS A 84 -16.35 41.34 -6.10
N VAL A 85 -15.12 40.85 -5.91
CA VAL A 85 -13.96 41.71 -5.63
C VAL A 85 -13.56 42.55 -6.85
N VAL A 86 -13.69 41.99 -8.05
CA VAL A 86 -13.36 42.66 -9.32
C VAL A 86 -14.53 43.53 -9.84
N ASP A 87 -15.66 43.55 -9.13
CA ASP A 87 -16.87 44.33 -9.44
C ASP A 87 -17.41 44.08 -10.87
N LEU A 88 -17.31 42.82 -11.32
CA LEU A 88 -17.84 42.38 -12.61
C LEU A 88 -19.26 41.83 -12.45
N PRO A 89 -20.19 42.14 -13.38
CA PRO A 89 -21.50 41.50 -13.40
C PRO A 89 -21.35 40.00 -13.70
N PHE A 90 -22.19 39.18 -13.06
CA PHE A 90 -22.06 37.72 -13.01
C PHE A 90 -21.97 37.04 -14.40
N GLU A 91 -22.80 37.50 -15.35
CA GLU A 91 -22.84 36.99 -16.73
C GLU A 91 -21.51 37.22 -17.48
N GLU A 92 -20.96 38.44 -17.39
CA GLU A 92 -19.70 38.80 -18.05
C GLU A 92 -18.50 38.15 -17.35
N GLY A 93 -18.55 38.04 -16.01
CA GLY A 93 -17.54 37.36 -15.22
C GLY A 93 -17.39 35.88 -15.59
N ILE A 94 -18.49 35.16 -15.81
CA ILE A 94 -18.44 33.75 -16.21
C ILE A 94 -17.74 33.56 -17.57
N ALA A 95 -18.06 34.41 -18.54
CA ALA A 95 -17.47 34.36 -19.87
C ALA A 95 -15.99 34.77 -19.86
N GLN A 96 -15.62 35.79 -19.09
CA GLN A 96 -14.26 36.32 -19.03
C GLN A 96 -13.30 35.42 -18.25
N PHE A 97 -13.75 34.80 -17.16
CA PHE A 97 -12.96 33.84 -16.38
C PHE A 97 -13.02 32.41 -16.96
N GLY A 98 -13.84 32.16 -18.00
CA GLY A 98 -13.94 30.85 -18.65
C GLY A 98 -14.49 29.74 -17.75
N VAL A 99 -15.24 30.09 -16.70
CA VAL A 99 -15.75 29.15 -15.68
C VAL A 99 -17.20 28.70 -15.96
N ALA A 100 -17.66 28.81 -17.20
CA ALA A 100 -19.01 28.39 -17.61
C ALA A 100 -19.27 26.90 -17.30
N ASP A 101 -18.25 26.05 -17.46
CA ASP A 101 -18.35 24.62 -17.15
C ASP A 101 -18.49 24.34 -15.65
N LEU A 102 -18.08 25.28 -14.79
CA LEU A 102 -18.22 25.16 -13.34
C LEU A 102 -19.68 25.30 -12.89
N TYR A 103 -20.47 26.12 -13.59
CA TYR A 103 -21.85 26.47 -13.24
C TYR A 103 -22.92 25.74 -14.05
N ARG A 104 -22.54 24.98 -15.09
CA ARG A 104 -23.46 24.09 -15.80
C ARG A 104 -24.03 23.06 -14.82
N GLU A 105 -25.36 22.96 -14.72
CA GLU A 105 -25.99 21.88 -13.95
C GLU A 105 -25.72 20.54 -14.67
N GLU A 106 -25.24 19.54 -13.92
CA GLU A 106 -25.11 18.15 -14.39
C GLU A 106 -26.48 17.49 -14.48
#